data_AF-A0A1S3RYL9-F1
#
_entry.id   AF-A0A1S3RYL9-F1
#
_cell.length_a   1.000
_cell.length_b   1.000
_cell.length_c   1.000
_cell.angle_alpha   90.00
_cell.angle_beta   90.00
_cell.angle_gamma   90.00
#
_symmetry.space_group_name_H-M   'P 1'
#
loop_
_entity.id
_entity.type
_entity.pdbx_description
1 polymer ?
#
loop_
_entity_poly.entity_id
_entity_poly.type
_entity_poly.pdbx_seq_one_letter_code
_entity_poly.pdbx_strand_id
1 'polypeptide(L)'
;MAGDTLTELLFLDTFKHQSAELTNVDVVRFPCGVLITEVRVIPPGIKAHTSLPDNRAFGETSPHSFQLELFFNNLTKPSSACFHRLGSFEYDENKSIVFRPNGKVKTPPPSLCR
;
A
#
# COMPACT_ATOMS: atom_id res chain seq x y z
N MET A 1 5.68 -14.37 25.97
CA MET A 1 6.27 -13.21 25.26
C MET A 1 5.42 -12.99 24.02
N ALA A 2 4.58 -11.95 24.01
CA ALA A 2 3.76 -11.64 22.85
C ALA A 2 4.72 -11.09 21.78
N GLY A 3 5.09 -11.94 20.82
CA GLY A 3 5.87 -11.49 19.68
C GLY A 3 5.07 -10.43 18.96
N ASP A 4 5.60 -9.21 18.93
CA ASP A 4 5.28 -8.25 17.89
C ASP A 4 5.32 -9.03 16.58
N THR A 5 4.17 -9.29 15.97
CA THR A 5 4.11 -9.81 14.62
C THR A 5 4.84 -8.80 13.76
N LEU A 6 6.12 -9.05 13.49
CA LEU A 6 6.98 -8.21 12.67
C LEU A 6 6.28 -7.99 11.34
N THR A 7 5.66 -6.84 11.18
CA THR A 7 5.14 -6.39 9.89
C THR A 7 6.35 -6.20 8.98
N GLU A 8 6.49 -7.10 8.02
CA GLU A 8 7.56 -7.03 7.02
C GLU A 8 7.28 -5.90 6.04
N LEU A 9 8.29 -5.08 5.75
CA LEU A 9 8.22 -4.06 4.71
C LEU A 9 8.27 -4.74 3.34
N LEU A 10 7.12 -4.88 2.68
CA LEU A 10 7.01 -5.52 1.38
C LEU A 10 7.46 -4.62 0.22
N PHE A 11 7.18 -3.31 0.32
CA PHE A 11 7.40 -2.35 -0.75
C PHE A 11 7.51 -0.93 -0.17
N LEU A 12 8.41 -0.13 -0.75
CA LEU A 12 8.56 1.29 -0.47
C LEU A 12 9.02 1.99 -1.74
N ASP A 13 8.23 2.96 -2.21
CA ASP A 13 8.58 3.77 -3.37
C ASP A 13 7.85 5.13 -3.32
N THR A 14 8.22 6.02 -4.24
CA THR A 14 7.63 7.35 -4.41
C THR A 14 6.97 7.44 -5.78
N PHE A 15 5.67 7.70 -5.80
CA PHE A 15 4.91 7.96 -7.02
C PHE A 15 4.86 9.47 -7.31
N LYS A 16 5.02 9.85 -8.58
CA LYS A 16 4.96 11.25 -9.04
C LYS A 16 4.08 11.34 -10.28
N HIS A 17 3.07 12.19 -10.26
CA HIS A 17 2.16 12.42 -11.38
C HIS A 17 2.26 13.88 -11.84
N GLN A 18 2.11 14.11 -13.15
CA GLN A 18 1.98 15.48 -13.66
C GLN A 18 0.55 15.97 -13.46
N SER A 19 0.39 17.28 -13.20
CA SER A 19 -0.89 17.92 -12.83
C SER A 19 -2.01 17.86 -13.89
N ALA A 20 -1.80 17.19 -15.03
CA ALA A 20 -2.73 17.20 -16.16
C ALA A 20 -3.74 16.03 -16.15
N GLU A 21 -3.58 15.02 -15.30
CA GLU A 21 -4.47 13.86 -15.27
C GLU A 21 -5.60 14.02 -14.24
N LEU A 22 -6.80 13.56 -14.62
CA LEU A 22 -8.00 13.57 -13.76
C LEU A 22 -7.95 12.49 -12.66
N THR A 23 -7.15 11.43 -12.84
CA THR A 23 -7.03 10.33 -11.88
C THR A 23 -5.65 9.69 -12.01
N ASN A 24 -4.88 9.76 -10.94
CA ASN A 24 -3.55 9.18 -10.86
C ASN A 24 -3.64 7.71 -10.47
N VAL A 25 -3.07 6.80 -11.27
CA VAL A 25 -3.12 5.35 -11.03
C VAL A 25 -1.73 4.76 -11.12
N ASP A 26 -1.34 4.03 -10.07
CA ASP A 26 -0.09 3.28 -10.01
C ASP A 26 -0.34 1.80 -9.75
N VAL A 27 0.58 0.95 -10.22
CA VAL A 27 0.49 -0.51 -10.06
C VAL A 27 1.76 -1.05 -9.44
N VAL A 28 1.61 -1.74 -8.31
CA VAL A 28 2.69 -2.49 -7.67
C VAL A 28 2.50 -3.98 -7.95
N ARG A 29 3.56 -4.64 -8.45
CA ARG A 29 3.56 -6.08 -8.71
C ARG A 29 4.53 -6.77 -7.75
N PHE A 30 4.01 -7.72 -7.00
CA PHE A 30 4.81 -8.60 -6.14
C PHE A 30 5.20 -9.87 -6.89
N PRO A 31 6.37 -10.47 -6.60
CA PRO A 31 6.80 -11.72 -7.21
C PRO A 31 5.97 -12.93 -6.73
N CYS A 32 5.26 -12.80 -5.62
CA CYS A 32 4.41 -13.83 -5.02
C CYS A 32 3.17 -13.21 -4.37
N GLY A 33 2.22 -14.05 -3.95
CA GLY A 33 1.06 -13.60 -3.19
C GLY A 33 1.47 -13.02 -1.83
N VAL A 34 1.05 -11.79 -1.56
CA VAL A 34 1.27 -11.08 -0.30
C VAL A 34 -0.03 -10.86 0.48
N LEU A 35 0.06 -10.81 1.81
CA LEU A 35 -1.02 -10.37 2.68
C LEU A 35 -0.77 -8.90 3.05
N ILE A 36 -1.59 -8.00 2.52
CA ILE A 36 -1.50 -6.57 2.86
C ILE A 36 -2.20 -6.35 4.20
N THR A 37 -1.44 -5.98 5.23
CA THR A 37 -1.95 -5.68 6.58
C THR A 37 -1.99 -4.19 6.88
N GLU A 38 -1.12 -3.43 6.21
CA GLU A 38 -1.00 -1.98 6.36
C GLU A 38 -0.52 -1.37 5.04
N VAL A 39 -1.10 -0.23 4.67
CA VAL A 39 -0.58 0.68 3.64
C VAL A 39 -0.36 2.03 4.32
N ARG A 40 0.79 2.64 4.09
CA ARG A 40 1.14 3.92 4.71
C ARG A 40 1.63 4.90 3.65
N VAL A 41 1.08 6.10 3.68
CA VAL A 41 1.62 7.25 2.94
C VAL A 41 2.60 7.96 3.87
N ILE A 42 3.80 8.28 3.39
CA ILE A 42 4.87 8.84 4.24
C ILE A 42 4.96 10.36 4.01
N PRO A 43 4.56 11.20 4.98
CA PRO A 43 4.79 12.63 4.88
C PRO A 43 6.27 13.00 5.03
N PRO A 44 6.65 14.22 4.62
CA PRO A 44 7.98 14.76 4.88
C PRO A 44 8.40 14.68 6.34
N GLY A 45 9.62 14.18 6.56
CA GLY A 45 10.23 14.10 7.90
C GLY A 45 9.72 12.96 8.78
N ILE A 46 8.81 12.11 8.30
CA ILE A 46 8.32 10.95 9.05
C ILE A 46 9.11 9.70 8.69
N LYS A 47 9.50 8.92 9.71
CA LYS A 47 10.16 7.64 9.52
C LYS A 47 9.21 6.63 8.86
N ALA A 48 9.60 6.15 7.68
CA ALA A 48 8.78 5.21 6.91
C ALA A 48 8.62 3.84 7.59
N HIS A 49 9.72 3.25 8.08
CA HIS A 49 9.73 1.95 8.75
C HIS A 49 10.91 1.82 9.71
N THR A 50 10.79 1.01 10.76
CA THR A 50 11.84 0.80 11.78
C THR A 50 13.12 0.19 11.23
N SER A 51 13.00 -0.63 10.17
CA SER A 51 14.14 -1.27 9.50
C SER A 51 14.92 -0.34 8.55
N LEU A 52 14.46 0.89 8.33
CA LEU A 52 15.10 1.84 7.44
C LEU A 52 15.99 2.83 8.22
N PRO A 53 17.13 3.26 7.63
CA PRO A 53 17.99 4.26 8.25
C PRO A 53 17.31 5.62 8.31
N ASP A 54 17.56 6.38 9.39
CA ASP A 54 16.92 7.68 9.64
C ASP A 54 17.38 8.80 8.69
N ASN A 55 18.52 8.61 8.01
CA ASN A 55 19.16 9.63 7.16
C ASN A 55 18.61 9.70 5.73
N ARG A 56 17.56 8.93 5.41
CA ARG A 56 16.90 9.02 4.10
C ARG A 56 15.56 9.70 4.29
N ALA A 57 15.42 10.90 3.73
CA ALA A 57 14.14 11.59 3.64
C ALA A 57 13.22 10.78 2.72
N PHE A 58 12.44 9.88 3.32
CA PHE A 58 11.31 9.25 2.67
C PHE A 58 10.10 10.14 2.94
N GLY A 59 9.40 10.56 1.88
CA GLY A 59 8.19 11.37 1.99
C GLY A 59 8.34 12.78 1.44
N GLU A 60 8.18 12.94 0.13
CA GLU A 60 7.84 14.23 -0.47
C GLU A 60 6.34 14.26 -0.80
N THR A 61 5.51 13.67 0.06
CA THR A 61 4.07 13.55 -0.21
C THR A 61 3.45 14.95 -0.27
N SER A 62 2.90 15.25 -1.44
CA SER A 62 2.13 16.46 -1.72
C SER A 62 1.00 16.06 -2.67
N PRO A 63 -0.25 16.50 -2.44
CA PRO A 63 -0.70 17.46 -1.42
C PRO A 63 -0.83 16.88 0.00
N HIS A 64 -1.04 17.74 1.00
CA HIS A 64 -1.17 17.38 2.43
C HIS A 64 -2.42 16.54 2.77
N SER A 65 -3.37 16.43 1.84
CA SER A 65 -4.56 15.59 2.00
C SER A 65 -5.11 15.17 0.64
N PHE A 66 -5.51 13.90 0.51
CA PHE A 66 -6.13 13.35 -0.69
C PHE A 66 -6.82 12.02 -0.38
N GLN A 67 -7.69 11.58 -1.27
CA GLN A 67 -8.34 10.28 -1.17
C GLN A 67 -7.59 9.24 -2.01
N LEU A 68 -7.33 8.08 -1.42
CA LEU A 68 -6.81 6.90 -2.09
C LEU A 68 -7.87 5.81 -2.18
N GLU A 69 -7.92 5.18 -3.35
CA GLU A 69 -8.62 3.92 -3.55
C GLU A 69 -7.60 2.82 -3.86
N LEU A 70 -7.68 1.74 -3.09
CA LEU A 70 -6.76 0.61 -3.20
C LEU A 70 -7.49 -0.57 -3.80
N PHE A 71 -6.86 -1.19 -4.79
CA PHE A 71 -7.39 -2.36 -5.49
C PHE A 71 -6.33 -3.46 -5.55
N PHE A 72 -6.77 -4.71 -5.66
CA PHE A 72 -5.91 -5.86 -5.86
C PHE A 72 -6.48 -6.78 -6.94
N ASN A 73 -5.58 -7.47 -7.65
CA ASN A 73 -5.99 -8.51 -8.58
C ASN A 73 -6.36 -9.79 -7.80
N ASN A 74 -7.59 -10.27 -7.93
CA ASN A 74 -8.01 -11.50 -7.29
C ASN A 74 -7.65 -12.73 -8.14
N LEU A 75 -6.49 -13.31 -7.85
CA LEU A 75 -5.99 -14.49 -8.55
C LEU A 75 -6.82 -15.76 -8.32
N THR A 76 -7.81 -15.77 -7.41
CA THR A 76 -8.74 -16.91 -7.26
C THR A 76 -9.82 -16.96 -8.35
N LYS A 77 -9.92 -15.93 -9.19
CA LYS A 77 -10.84 -15.85 -10.33
C LYS A 77 -10.10 -15.40 -11.59
N PRO A 78 -9.19 -16.21 -12.14
CA PRO A 78 -8.29 -15.82 -13.24
C PRO A 78 -9.01 -15.41 -14.54
N SER A 79 -10.28 -15.80 -14.72
CA SER A 79 -11.11 -15.41 -15.87
C SER A 79 -11.84 -14.06 -15.71
N SER A 80 -11.78 -13.45 -14.54
CA SER A 80 -12.38 -12.14 -14.27
C SER A 80 -11.27 -11.10 -14.27
N ALA A 81 -11.26 -10.22 -15.26
CA ALA A 81 -10.34 -9.07 -15.32
C ALA A 81 -10.65 -7.99 -14.25
N CYS A 82 -11.48 -8.31 -13.26
CA CYS A 82 -11.96 -7.36 -12.27
C CYS A 82 -10.99 -7.26 -11.11
N PHE A 83 -10.38 -6.08 -10.98
CA PHE A 83 -9.74 -5.66 -9.74
C PHE A 83 -10.77 -5.61 -8.61
N HIS A 84 -10.44 -6.22 -7.47
CA HIS A 84 -11.26 -6.15 -6.27
C HIS A 84 -10.80 -4.97 -5.42
N ARG A 85 -11.75 -4.20 -4.88
CA ARG A 85 -11.46 -3.07 -3.98
C ARG A 85 -10.96 -3.59 -2.65
N LEU A 86 -9.73 -3.25 -2.28
CA LEU A 86 -9.15 -3.49 -0.96
C LEU A 86 -9.76 -2.54 0.08
N GLY A 87 -9.97 -1.30 -0.31
CA GLY A 87 -10.63 -0.27 0.49
C GLY A 87 -10.29 1.14 0.02
N SER A 88 -10.79 2.13 0.75
CA SER A 88 -10.45 3.54 0.56
C SER A 88 -9.83 4.12 1.82
N PHE A 89 -8.95 5.09 1.61
CA PHE A 89 -8.20 5.75 2.65
C PHE A 89 -8.19 7.26 2.38
N GLU A 90 -8.66 8.04 3.34
CA GLU A 90 -8.53 9.50 3.29
C GLU A 90 -7.22 9.86 3.99
N TYR A 91 -6.20 10.14 3.18
CA TYR A 91 -4.92 10.61 3.68
C TYR A 91 -5.08 12.06 4.14
N ASP A 92 -4.62 12.33 5.35
CA ASP A 92 -4.42 13.67 5.89
C ASP A 92 -3.16 13.61 6.76
N GLU A 93 -2.14 14.36 6.37
CA GLU A 93 -0.83 14.39 7.04
C GLU A 93 -0.94 14.59 8.57
N ASN A 94 -1.92 15.36 9.03
CA ASN A 94 -2.09 15.72 10.43
C ASN A 94 -3.08 14.82 11.18
N LYS A 95 -3.82 13.95 10.48
CA LYS A 95 -4.84 13.09 11.10
C LYS A 95 -4.56 11.61 10.93
N SER A 96 -4.37 11.16 9.68
CA SER A 96 -4.25 9.75 9.37
C SER A 96 -3.36 9.54 8.16
N ILE A 97 -2.27 8.81 8.38
CA ILE A 97 -1.30 8.45 7.34
C ILE A 97 -1.27 6.94 7.07
N VAL A 98 -2.08 6.16 7.81
CA VAL A 98 -2.10 4.70 7.79
C VAL A 98 -3.48 4.17 7.42
N PHE A 99 -3.52 3.32 6.39
CA PHE A 99 -4.65 2.48 6.06
C PHE A 99 -4.41 1.05 6.54
N ARG A 100 -5.39 0.48 7.23
CA ARG A 100 -5.42 -0.93 7.60
C ARG A 100 -6.67 -1.56 6.98
N PRO A 101 -6.53 -2.52 6.04
CA PRO A 101 -7.67 -3.21 5.47
C PRO A 101 -8.51 -3.86 6.57
N ASN A 102 -9.82 -3.60 6.57
CA ASN A 102 -10.72 -4.17 7.57
C ASN A 102 -11.10 -5.60 7.15
N GLY A 103 -10.22 -6.57 7.43
CA GLY A 103 -10.39 -7.98 7.09
C GLY A 103 -9.10 -8.64 6.59
N LYS A 104 -8.95 -9.95 6.83
CA LYS A 104 -7.79 -10.74 6.36
C LYS A 104 -7.85 -10.91 4.83
N VAL A 105 -7.45 -9.92 4.05
CA VAL A 105 -7.38 -10.01 2.58
C VAL A 105 -6.13 -10.79 2.18
N LYS A 106 -6.24 -12.12 2.19
CA LYS A 106 -5.20 -13.01 1.68
C LYS A 106 -5.24 -12.96 0.14
N THR A 107 -4.17 -12.49 -0.49
CA THR A 107 -3.94 -12.92 -1.88
C THR A 107 -3.53 -14.39 -1.85
N PRO A 108 -3.94 -15.21 -2.83
CA PRO A 108 -3.77 -16.65 -2.73
C PRO A 108 -2.29 -17.06 -2.74
N PRO A 109 -1.94 -18.14 -2.03
CA PRO A 109 -0.58 -18.67 -2.00
C PRO A 109 -0.15 -19.22 -3.37
N PRO A 110 1.17 -19.31 -3.63
CA PRO A 110 1.75 -19.69 -4.92
C PRO A 110 1.41 -21.10 -5.43
N SER A 111 0.75 -21.94 -4.63
CA SER A 111 0.40 -23.32 -5.00
C SER A 111 -0.78 -23.46 -5.97
N LEU A 112 -1.45 -22.35 -6.33
CA LEU A 112 -2.58 -22.38 -7.29
C LEU A 112 -2.24 -21.88 -8.70
N CYS A 113 -0.99 -21.48 -8.97
CA CYS A 113 -0.53 -21.21 -10.33
C CYS A 113 0.14 -22.47 -10.90
N ARG A 114 -0.67 -23.39 -11.44
CA ARG A 114 -0.21 -24.44 -12.35
C ARG A 114 -0.99 -24.35 -13.65
#